data_AF-A0A377W729-F1
#
_entry.id   AF-A0A377W729-F1
#
_cell.length_a   1.000
_cell.length_b   1.000
_cell.length_c   1.000
_cell.angle_alpha   90.00
_cell.angle_beta   90.00
_cell.angle_gamma   90.00
#
_symmetry.space_group_name_H-M   'P 1'
#
loop_
_entity.id
_entity.type
_entity.pdbx_description
1 polymer ?
#
loop_
_entity_poly.entity_id
_entity_poly.type
_entity_poly.pdbx_seq_one_letter_code
_entity_poly.pdbx_strand_id
1 'polypeptide(L)'
;MAAVSSLRGERGIFPFFYNTTSTGSNEFMTHQLKSRDIIALGFMTFALFVGAGNIIFPPMVGLQAGEHVWTAAIGFLITAVGLPVLTVVALAKVGGGVESLSTPIGKVAGILLAVVCYLAVGPLFATPRTATVSFEVGIAPLTGDGPLPLLIYSVIYFALVILVSLYPGKLLDTVGNFLAPLKIIALIVLAVAAIIWPAGPISDALEAYRTAPFSNGFVNGYLTMDTLGAMVFGIVIVNAARSRGVSEARLLTRYTVWAGLMAGVGLTLLYLALFRLGSDSATLVDQSANGAAILHAYVQHTFGGAGQFPAGGADLHRLPGDGGGPDLRLR
;
A
#
# COMPACT_ATOMS: atom_id res chain seq x y z
N MET A 1 5.46 -17.91 31.28
CA MET A 1 6.92 -18.03 31.54
C MET A 1 7.46 -19.38 31.08
N ALA A 2 7.06 -19.85 29.90
CA ALA A 2 7.55 -21.07 29.25
C ALA A 2 7.33 -20.95 27.73
N ALA A 3 8.09 -20.05 27.08
CA ALA A 3 8.17 -19.92 25.61
C ALA A 3 9.37 -19.04 25.19
N VAL A 4 10.48 -19.09 25.94
CA VAL A 4 11.69 -18.26 25.68
C VAL A 4 12.94 -19.11 25.40
N SER A 5 12.84 -20.45 25.38
CA SER A 5 14.03 -21.32 25.29
C SER A 5 14.25 -22.07 23.97
N SER A 6 13.48 -21.82 22.90
CA SER A 6 13.59 -22.66 21.67
C SER A 6 14.15 -21.97 20.42
N LEU A 7 14.65 -20.73 20.48
CA LEU A 7 15.25 -20.05 19.30
C LEU A 7 16.76 -20.26 19.17
N ARG A 8 17.27 -21.40 19.63
CA ARG A 8 18.67 -21.78 19.45
C ARG A 8 18.77 -22.96 18.50
N GLY A 9 18.78 -22.64 17.20
CA GLY A 9 19.24 -23.55 16.16
C GLY A 9 18.19 -23.91 15.13
N GLU A 10 17.93 -23.01 14.18
CA GLU A 10 17.57 -23.44 12.83
C GLU A 10 18.41 -22.70 11.81
N ARG A 11 18.93 -23.50 10.87
CA ARG A 11 20.03 -23.23 9.96
C ARG A 11 19.48 -22.51 8.72
N GLY A 12 20.21 -21.52 8.22
CA GLY A 12 20.27 -21.08 6.82
C GLY A 12 18.96 -20.75 6.09
N ILE A 13 18.61 -19.46 6.03
CA ILE A 13 17.43 -18.90 5.32
C ILE A 13 17.82 -18.28 3.94
N PHE A 14 18.93 -18.68 3.31
CA PHE A 14 19.29 -18.24 1.94
C PHE A 14 20.21 -19.27 1.26
N PRO A 15 19.74 -20.06 0.27
CA PRO A 15 20.62 -20.86 -0.55
C PRO A 15 20.92 -20.12 -1.86
N PHE A 16 21.71 -19.04 -1.81
CA PHE A 16 22.44 -18.60 -3.00
C PHE A 16 23.68 -17.79 -2.58
N PHE A 17 24.85 -18.29 -3.00
CA PHE A 17 26.22 -17.90 -2.63
C PHE A 17 26.79 -18.52 -1.34
N TYR A 18 27.01 -19.84 -1.35
CA TYR A 18 28.12 -20.44 -0.61
C TYR A 18 29.23 -20.78 -1.61
N ASN A 19 30.34 -20.04 -1.56
CA ASN A 19 31.63 -20.55 -1.99
C ASN A 19 32.56 -20.48 -0.77
N THR A 20 32.75 -21.62 -0.11
CA THR A 20 33.65 -21.78 1.03
C THR A 20 35.05 -22.12 0.55
N THR A 21 35.99 -21.20 0.75
CA THR A 21 37.39 -21.52 1.08
C THR A 21 38.04 -20.33 1.76
N SER A 22 38.33 -20.42 3.06
CA SER A 22 39.64 -20.07 3.66
C SER A 22 39.53 -19.99 5.19
N THR A 23 40.13 -20.99 5.83
CA THR A 23 40.83 -21.00 7.12
C THR A 23 41.17 -19.65 7.77
N GLY A 24 40.81 -19.52 9.05
CA GLY A 24 41.66 -19.02 10.13
C GLY A 24 41.99 -17.52 10.22
N SER A 25 41.17 -16.77 10.97
CA SER A 25 41.61 -15.75 11.95
C SER A 25 40.37 -15.10 12.59
N ASN A 26 40.44 -14.81 13.89
CA ASN A 26 39.46 -14.01 14.63
C ASN A 26 39.59 -12.54 14.17
N GLU A 27 38.92 -12.16 13.10
CA GLU A 27 38.61 -10.75 12.79
C GLU A 27 37.11 -10.53 12.97
N PHE A 28 36.73 -9.62 13.86
CA PHE A 28 35.39 -9.04 13.89
C PHE A 28 35.19 -8.21 12.61
N MET A 29 34.93 -8.90 11.50
CA MET A 29 34.61 -8.28 10.21
C MET A 29 33.25 -7.60 10.34
N THR A 30 33.25 -6.28 10.49
CA THR A 30 32.05 -5.45 10.30
C THR A 30 31.65 -5.52 8.83
N HIS A 31 30.76 -6.46 8.51
CA HIS A 31 30.28 -6.61 7.14
C HIS A 31 29.42 -5.40 6.77
N GLN A 32 30.02 -4.48 6.01
CA GLN A 32 29.32 -3.34 5.45
C GLN A 32 28.43 -3.82 4.29
N LEU A 33 27.18 -3.33 4.25
CA LEU A 33 26.30 -3.63 3.14
C LEU A 33 26.81 -2.95 1.88
N LYS A 34 26.89 -3.72 0.79
CA LYS A 34 27.12 -3.16 -0.54
C LYS A 34 25.89 -2.32 -0.94
N SER A 35 26.06 -1.34 -1.82
CA SER A 35 24.95 -0.49 -2.28
C SER A 35 23.76 -1.29 -2.82
N ARG A 36 24.02 -2.43 -3.46
CA ARG A 36 22.98 -3.38 -3.91
C ARG A 36 22.10 -3.89 -2.77
N ASP A 37 22.70 -4.17 -1.61
CA ASP A 37 21.99 -4.70 -0.46
C ASP A 37 21.13 -3.64 0.23
N ILE A 38 21.61 -2.40 0.26
CA ILE A 38 20.86 -1.24 0.75
C ILE A 38 19.65 -0.97 -0.16
N ILE A 39 19.86 -1.01 -1.48
CA ILE A 39 18.79 -0.85 -2.46
C ILE A 39 17.74 -1.95 -2.31
N ALA A 40 18.17 -3.21 -2.18
CA ALA A 40 17.26 -4.33 -1.98
C ALA A 40 16.48 -4.21 -0.65
N LEU A 41 17.11 -3.76 0.43
CA LEU A 41 16.44 -3.49 1.71
C LEU A 41 15.42 -2.35 1.59
N GLY A 42 15.74 -1.30 0.83
CA GLY A 42 14.82 -0.20 0.51
C GLY A 42 13.61 -0.67 -0.28
N PHE A 43 13.80 -1.46 -1.35
CA PHE A 43 12.70 -2.03 -2.14
C PHE A 43 11.84 -3.01 -1.34
N MET A 44 12.44 -3.82 -0.48
CA MET A 44 11.70 -4.67 0.46
C MET A 44 10.84 -3.82 1.39
N THR A 45 11.41 -2.76 1.97
CA THR A 45 10.70 -1.85 2.87
C THR A 45 9.54 -1.16 2.14
N PHE A 46 9.77 -0.66 0.92
CA PHE A 46 8.72 -0.14 0.05
C PHE A 46 7.62 -1.17 -0.19
N ALA A 47 7.98 -2.40 -0.57
CA ALA A 47 7.02 -3.46 -0.82
C ALA A 47 6.18 -3.83 0.41
N LEU A 48 6.72 -3.70 1.63
CA LEU A 48 5.97 -3.91 2.87
C LEU A 48 4.92 -2.83 3.13
N PHE A 49 5.22 -1.57 2.79
CA PHE A 49 4.29 -0.45 2.99
C PHE A 49 3.27 -0.32 1.87
N VAL A 50 3.60 -0.75 0.65
CA VAL A 50 2.65 -0.70 -0.47
C VAL A 50 1.59 -1.78 -0.32
N GLY A 51 0.45 -1.43 0.24
CA GLY A 51 -0.74 -2.27 0.40
C GLY A 51 -1.97 -1.72 -0.32
N ALA A 52 -3.12 -2.36 -0.05
CA ALA A 52 -4.40 -1.99 -0.64
C ALA A 52 -4.79 -0.53 -0.35
N GLY A 53 -4.59 -0.06 0.89
CA GLY A 53 -4.90 1.31 1.28
C GLY A 53 -4.09 2.34 0.46
N ASN A 54 -2.81 2.09 0.28
CA ASN A 54 -1.87 2.96 -0.45
C ASN A 54 -2.25 3.10 -1.93
N ILE A 55 -3.01 2.14 -2.45
CA ILE A 55 -3.47 2.12 -3.84
C ILE A 55 -4.83 2.83 -3.97
N ILE A 56 -5.77 2.64 -3.03
CA ILE A 56 -7.13 3.19 -3.15
C ILE A 56 -7.29 4.61 -2.59
N PHE A 57 -6.57 4.99 -1.54
CA PHE A 57 -6.80 6.28 -0.88
C PHE A 57 -6.34 7.48 -1.74
N PRO A 58 -5.15 7.48 -2.36
CA PRO A 58 -4.71 8.64 -3.13
C PRO A 58 -5.60 8.96 -4.34
N PRO A 59 -6.07 8.00 -5.17
CA PRO A 59 -7.02 8.29 -6.24
C PRO A 59 -8.34 8.85 -5.72
N MET A 60 -8.86 8.29 -4.61
CA MET A 60 -10.09 8.77 -3.99
C MET A 60 -9.95 10.22 -3.51
N VAL A 61 -8.87 10.53 -2.78
CA VAL A 61 -8.61 11.90 -2.33
C VAL A 61 -8.30 12.81 -3.53
N GLY A 62 -7.63 12.32 -4.56
CA GLY A 62 -7.34 13.07 -5.79
C GLY A 62 -8.62 13.51 -6.49
N LEU A 63 -9.57 12.59 -6.68
CA LEU A 63 -10.86 12.86 -7.28
C LEU A 63 -11.69 13.83 -6.44
N GLN A 64 -11.76 13.63 -5.12
CA GLN A 64 -12.58 14.45 -4.23
C GLN A 64 -11.98 15.83 -3.96
N ALA A 65 -10.66 15.95 -3.96
CA ALA A 65 -9.95 17.22 -3.75
C ALA A 65 -9.86 18.07 -5.01
N GLY A 66 -9.87 17.45 -6.20
CA GLY A 66 -9.92 18.16 -7.46
C GLY A 66 -8.84 19.23 -7.60
N GLU A 67 -9.25 20.47 -7.84
CA GLU A 67 -8.35 21.64 -7.92
C GLU A 67 -7.44 21.83 -6.69
N HIS A 68 -7.85 21.35 -5.51
CA HIS A 68 -7.10 21.43 -4.26
C HIS A 68 -6.25 20.18 -3.96
N VAL A 69 -6.09 19.28 -4.93
CA VAL A 69 -5.39 17.99 -4.77
C VAL A 69 -4.00 18.13 -4.17
N TRP A 70 -3.21 19.13 -4.57
CA TRP A 70 -1.83 19.27 -4.08
C TRP A 70 -1.77 19.69 -2.61
N THR A 71 -2.72 20.49 -2.15
CA THR A 71 -2.83 20.86 -0.72
C THR A 71 -3.26 19.66 0.11
N ALA A 72 -4.20 18.85 -0.38
CA ALA A 72 -4.59 17.59 0.25
C ALA A 72 -3.43 16.58 0.26
N ALA A 73 -2.68 16.48 -0.84
CA ALA A 73 -1.53 15.60 -0.97
C ALA A 73 -0.45 15.91 0.07
N ILE A 74 -0.16 17.18 0.36
CA ILE A 74 0.81 17.54 1.42
C ILE A 74 0.37 16.98 2.78
N GLY A 75 -0.89 17.19 3.16
CA GLY A 75 -1.44 16.64 4.41
C GLY A 75 -1.35 15.12 4.43
N PHE A 76 -1.73 14.47 3.33
CA PHE A 76 -1.67 13.02 3.19
C PHE A 76 -0.25 12.47 3.29
N LEU A 77 0.73 13.10 2.64
CA LEU A 77 2.12 12.64 2.66
C LEU A 77 2.74 12.73 4.05
N ILE A 78 2.37 13.72 4.86
CA ILE A 78 2.86 13.84 6.24
C ILE A 78 2.49 12.59 7.05
N THR A 79 1.25 12.12 6.94
CA THR A 79 0.76 10.98 7.74
C THR A 79 0.98 9.63 7.07
N ALA A 80 0.85 9.53 5.75
CA ALA A 80 1.01 8.28 5.00
C ALA A 80 2.47 7.96 4.64
N VAL A 81 3.40 8.91 4.75
CA VAL A 81 4.84 8.68 4.48
C VAL A 81 5.70 9.17 5.63
N GLY A 82 5.52 10.42 6.05
CA GLY A 82 6.35 11.04 7.09
C GLY A 82 6.33 10.24 8.39
N LEU A 83 5.14 9.98 8.94
CA LEU A 83 4.99 9.23 10.18
C LEU A 83 5.53 7.78 10.08
N PRO A 84 5.20 6.96 9.06
CA PRO A 84 5.80 5.63 8.91
C PRO A 84 7.32 5.63 8.83
N VAL A 85 7.91 6.57 8.07
CA VAL A 85 9.37 6.69 7.98
C VAL A 85 9.97 7.06 9.34
N LEU A 86 9.37 8.03 10.05
CA LEU A 86 9.79 8.39 11.40
C LEU A 86 9.69 7.22 12.36
N THR A 87 8.64 6.41 12.26
CA THR A 87 8.47 5.19 13.06
C THR A 87 9.56 4.16 12.77
N VAL A 88 9.90 3.92 11.50
CA VAL A 88 11.01 3.02 11.11
C VAL A 88 12.34 3.53 11.68
N VAL A 89 12.60 4.83 11.59
CA VAL A 89 13.80 5.47 12.16
C VAL A 89 13.84 5.30 13.67
N ALA A 90 12.72 5.52 14.36
CA ALA A 90 12.62 5.35 15.80
C ALA A 90 12.86 3.90 16.23
N LEU A 91 12.25 2.93 15.53
CA LEU A 91 12.46 1.50 15.76
C LEU A 91 13.90 1.08 15.53
N ALA A 92 14.53 1.58 14.47
CA ALA A 92 15.94 1.32 14.18
C ALA A 92 16.84 1.74 15.36
N LYS A 93 16.55 2.89 15.98
CA LYS A 93 17.32 3.40 17.13
C LYS A 93 17.14 2.59 18.41
N VAL A 94 15.98 1.96 18.61
CA VAL A 94 15.67 1.16 19.81
C VAL A 94 15.85 -0.35 19.60
N GLY A 95 16.35 -0.78 18.44
CA GLY A 95 16.66 -2.19 18.16
C GLY A 95 15.54 -3.01 17.53
N GLY A 96 14.45 -2.37 17.08
CA GLY A 96 13.43 -2.92 16.18
C GLY A 96 12.11 -3.34 16.81
N GLY A 97 12.02 -3.44 18.14
CA GLY A 97 10.81 -3.90 18.82
C GLY A 97 9.83 -2.78 19.19
N VAL A 98 8.53 -3.01 18.96
CA VAL A 98 7.43 -2.15 19.47
C VAL A 98 7.53 -1.98 20.98
N GLU A 99 7.80 -3.08 21.70
CA GLU A 99 7.96 -3.07 23.14
C GLU A 99 9.09 -2.11 23.56
N SER A 100 10.26 -2.22 22.90
CA SER A 100 11.42 -1.36 23.14
C SER A 100 11.12 0.12 22.86
N LEU A 101 10.36 0.42 21.80
CA LEU A 101 9.95 1.79 21.48
C LEU A 101 8.98 2.36 22.53
N SER A 102 8.10 1.51 23.07
CA SER A 102 7.08 1.89 24.04
C SER A 102 7.56 1.92 25.50
N THR A 103 8.81 1.56 25.77
CA THR A 103 9.39 1.59 27.14
C THR A 103 9.11 2.90 27.90
N PRO A 104 9.21 4.11 27.29
CA PRO A 104 9.00 5.37 28.00
C PRO A 104 7.58 5.60 28.51
N ILE A 105 6.56 4.98 27.90
CA ILE A 105 5.15 5.11 28.33
C ILE A 105 4.76 4.08 29.39
N GLY A 106 5.68 3.19 29.79
CA GLY A 106 5.47 2.14 30.77
C GLY A 106 4.97 0.82 30.18
N LYS A 107 5.27 -0.28 30.88
CA LYS A 107 5.07 -1.66 30.39
C LYS A 107 3.62 -1.97 30.01
N VAL A 108 2.65 -1.54 30.81
CA VAL A 108 1.22 -1.81 30.57
C VAL A 108 0.74 -1.07 29.33
N ALA A 109 1.03 0.22 29.21
CA ALA A 109 0.66 1.03 28.05
C ALA A 109 1.35 0.54 26.77
N GLY A 110 2.61 0.12 26.87
CA GLY A 110 3.35 -0.45 25.74
C GLY A 110 2.78 -1.77 25.23
N ILE A 111 2.43 -2.69 26.13
CA ILE A 111 1.76 -3.95 25.77
C ILE A 111 0.39 -3.66 25.14
N LEU A 112 -0.39 -2.74 25.72
CA LEU A 112 -1.69 -2.37 25.17
C LEU A 112 -1.55 -1.79 23.75
N LEU A 113 -0.61 -0.88 23.54
CA LEU A 113 -0.31 -0.32 22.22
C LEU A 113 0.09 -1.42 21.23
N ALA A 114 0.96 -2.35 21.63
CA ALA A 114 1.36 -3.47 20.79
C ALA A 114 0.16 -4.33 20.40
N VAL A 115 -0.69 -4.72 21.37
CA VAL A 115 -1.91 -5.50 21.11
C VAL A 115 -2.83 -4.77 20.13
N VAL A 116 -3.08 -3.48 20.32
CA VAL A 116 -3.91 -2.68 19.41
C VAL A 116 -3.30 -2.65 18.01
N CYS A 117 -1.99 -2.41 17.87
CA CYS A 117 -1.32 -2.40 16.57
C CYS A 117 -1.42 -3.77 15.86
N TYR A 118 -1.15 -4.87 16.56
CA TYR A 118 -1.24 -6.22 16.00
C TYR A 118 -2.67 -6.60 15.61
N LEU A 119 -3.66 -6.25 16.43
CA LEU A 119 -5.07 -6.49 16.11
C LEU A 119 -5.53 -5.64 14.92
N ALA A 120 -5.11 -4.38 14.84
CA ALA A 120 -5.48 -3.48 13.76
C ALA A 120 -4.87 -3.89 12.41
N VAL A 121 -3.58 -4.23 12.40
CA VAL A 121 -2.87 -4.68 11.19
C VAL A 121 -3.32 -6.08 10.78
N GLY A 122 -3.53 -6.99 11.74
CA GLY A 122 -3.99 -8.34 11.45
C GLY A 122 -5.50 -8.39 11.21
N PRO A 123 -6.27 -8.95 12.15
CA PRO A 123 -7.65 -9.37 11.90
C PRO A 123 -8.68 -8.24 11.76
N LEU A 124 -8.47 -7.06 12.33
CA LEU A 124 -9.55 -6.08 12.47
C LEU A 124 -9.67 -5.10 11.30
N PHE A 125 -8.57 -4.64 10.71
CA PHE A 125 -8.63 -3.59 9.67
C PHE A 125 -7.83 -3.90 8.42
N ALA A 126 -6.50 -4.06 8.51
CA ALA A 126 -5.70 -4.10 7.28
C ALA A 126 -5.92 -5.39 6.48
N THR A 127 -6.00 -6.57 7.12
CA THR A 127 -6.25 -7.84 6.41
C THR A 127 -7.66 -7.92 5.80
N PRO A 128 -8.75 -7.57 6.51
CA PRO A 128 -10.06 -7.47 5.86
C PRO A 128 -10.08 -6.49 4.69
N ARG A 129 -9.40 -5.34 4.81
CA ARG A 129 -9.32 -4.35 3.74
C ARG A 129 -8.62 -4.87 2.49
N THR A 130 -7.56 -5.67 2.62
CA THR A 130 -6.91 -6.25 1.43
C THR A 130 -7.85 -7.21 0.69
N ALA A 131 -8.70 -7.95 1.42
CA ALA A 131 -9.72 -8.80 0.81
C ALA A 131 -10.78 -7.98 0.06
N THR A 132 -11.36 -6.96 0.69
CA THR A 132 -12.41 -6.14 0.07
C THR A 132 -11.90 -5.38 -1.15
N VAL A 133 -10.70 -4.78 -1.07
CA VAL A 133 -10.10 -4.07 -2.22
C VAL A 133 -9.79 -5.02 -3.37
N SER A 134 -9.28 -6.22 -3.08
CA SER A 134 -9.01 -7.22 -4.12
C SER A 134 -10.29 -7.68 -4.81
N PHE A 135 -11.40 -7.80 -4.06
CA PHE A 135 -12.73 -8.06 -4.62
C PHE A 135 -13.21 -6.90 -5.50
N GLU A 136 -13.18 -5.66 -4.99
CA GLU A 136 -13.70 -4.48 -5.69
C GLU A 136 -12.95 -4.21 -6.99
N VAL A 137 -11.62 -4.36 -7.02
CA VAL A 137 -10.82 -4.12 -8.22
C VAL A 137 -10.89 -5.29 -9.21
N GLY A 138 -10.90 -6.53 -8.71
CA GLY A 138 -10.69 -7.71 -9.56
C GLY A 138 -11.94 -8.50 -9.95
N ILE A 139 -12.93 -8.58 -9.06
CA ILE A 139 -14.06 -9.51 -9.20
C ILE A 139 -15.40 -8.79 -9.31
N ALA A 140 -15.60 -7.71 -8.55
CA ALA A 140 -16.84 -6.93 -8.58
C ALA A 140 -17.24 -6.48 -10.01
N PRO A 141 -16.32 -6.08 -10.90
CA PRO A 141 -16.67 -5.74 -12.29
C PRO A 141 -17.23 -6.92 -13.10
N LEU A 142 -16.97 -8.17 -12.68
CA LEU A 142 -17.41 -9.40 -13.38
C LEU A 142 -18.66 -10.01 -12.77
N THR A 143 -18.82 -9.92 -11.45
CA THR A 143 -19.88 -10.60 -10.69
C THR A 143 -20.94 -9.67 -10.11
N GLY A 144 -20.72 -8.36 -10.19
CA GLY A 144 -21.45 -7.36 -9.40
C GLY A 144 -20.88 -7.19 -7.99
N ASP A 145 -21.22 -6.07 -7.36
CA ASP A 145 -20.76 -5.60 -6.05
C ASP A 145 -21.67 -6.03 -4.87
N GLY A 146 -22.49 -7.07 -5.09
CA GLY A 146 -23.47 -7.52 -4.10
C GLY A 146 -22.86 -8.18 -2.85
N PRO A 147 -23.61 -8.25 -1.72
CA PRO A 147 -23.14 -8.87 -0.48
C PRO A 147 -22.79 -10.35 -0.63
N LEU A 148 -23.51 -11.08 -1.50
CA LEU A 148 -23.31 -12.51 -1.70
C LEU A 148 -22.00 -12.81 -2.48
N PRO A 149 -21.70 -12.17 -3.63
CA PRO A 149 -20.38 -12.26 -4.27
C PRO A 149 -19.22 -11.91 -3.33
N LEU A 150 -19.36 -10.83 -2.55
CA LEU A 150 -18.34 -10.43 -1.58
C LEU A 150 -18.12 -11.50 -0.50
N LEU A 151 -19.20 -12.12 0.02
CA LEU A 151 -19.11 -13.18 1.02
C LEU A 151 -18.38 -14.40 0.45
N ILE A 152 -18.76 -14.87 -0.74
CA ILE A 152 -18.14 -16.02 -1.40
C ILE A 152 -16.65 -15.73 -1.66
N TYR A 153 -16.33 -14.57 -2.22
CA TYR A 153 -14.95 -14.15 -2.44
C TYR A 153 -14.16 -14.12 -1.13
N SER A 154 -14.71 -13.54 -0.07
CA SER A 154 -14.02 -13.42 1.22
C SER A 154 -13.74 -14.79 1.83
N VAL A 155 -14.69 -15.73 1.78
CA VAL A 155 -14.47 -17.10 2.26
C VAL A 155 -13.32 -17.77 1.50
N ILE A 156 -13.30 -17.66 0.17
CA ILE A 156 -12.23 -18.22 -0.66
C ILE A 156 -10.90 -17.53 -0.36
N TYR A 157 -10.88 -16.20 -0.32
CA TYR A 157 -9.70 -15.39 -0.04
C TYR A 157 -9.07 -15.78 1.30
N PHE A 158 -9.84 -15.82 2.38
CA PHE A 158 -9.32 -16.19 3.70
C PHE A 158 -8.94 -17.66 3.81
N ALA A 159 -9.64 -18.57 3.13
CA ALA A 159 -9.23 -19.98 3.04
C ALA A 159 -7.85 -20.12 2.36
N LEU A 160 -7.61 -19.39 1.27
CA LEU A 160 -6.32 -19.35 0.59
C LEU A 160 -5.24 -18.71 1.47
N VAL A 161 -5.55 -17.60 2.14
CA VAL A 161 -4.62 -16.95 3.08
C VAL A 161 -4.22 -17.92 4.19
N ILE A 162 -5.18 -18.62 4.82
CA ILE A 162 -4.90 -19.63 5.85
C ILE A 162 -4.02 -20.75 5.28
N LEU A 163 -4.40 -21.32 4.13
CA LEU A 163 -3.65 -22.40 3.50
C LEU A 163 -2.20 -21.99 3.24
N VAL A 164 -1.99 -20.78 2.71
CA VAL A 164 -0.67 -20.26 2.40
C VAL A 164 0.12 -19.97 3.67
N SER A 165 -0.50 -19.36 4.69
CA SER A 165 0.12 -19.07 5.99
C SER A 165 0.56 -20.31 6.77
N LEU A 166 -0.05 -21.48 6.53
CA LEU A 166 0.39 -22.75 7.12
C LEU A 166 1.72 -23.27 6.55
N TYR A 167 2.19 -22.73 5.42
CA TYR A 167 3.46 -23.12 4.79
C TYR A 167 4.42 -21.93 4.64
N PRO A 168 4.92 -21.34 5.75
CA PRO A 168 5.69 -20.09 5.74
C PRO A 168 6.97 -20.16 4.90
N GLY A 169 7.62 -21.33 4.82
CA GLY A 169 8.84 -21.53 4.02
C GLY A 169 8.62 -21.34 2.52
N LYS A 170 7.51 -21.87 1.95
CA LYS A 170 7.19 -21.70 0.52
C LYS A 170 6.58 -20.34 0.21
N LEU A 171 5.95 -19.71 1.20
CA LEU A 171 5.32 -18.39 1.11
C LEU A 171 6.36 -17.32 0.81
N LEU A 172 7.44 -17.25 1.59
CA LEU A 172 8.52 -16.28 1.39
C LEU A 172 9.21 -16.46 0.03
N ASP A 173 9.47 -17.71 -0.39
CA ASP A 173 10.18 -18.00 -1.63
C ASP A 173 9.35 -17.75 -2.90
N THR A 174 8.02 -17.93 -2.84
CA THR A 174 7.13 -17.79 -4.02
C THR A 174 6.44 -16.43 -4.07
N VAL A 175 5.82 -16.00 -2.97
CA VAL A 175 5.10 -14.72 -2.89
C VAL A 175 6.09 -13.56 -2.83
N GLY A 176 7.15 -13.69 -2.03
CA GLY A 176 8.16 -12.64 -1.86
C GLY A 176 8.98 -12.39 -3.12
N ASN A 177 9.39 -13.45 -3.83
CA ASN A 177 10.25 -13.31 -5.01
C ASN A 177 9.49 -13.01 -6.30
N PHE A 178 8.21 -13.39 -6.42
CA PHE A 178 7.46 -13.17 -7.66
C PHE A 178 6.42 -12.05 -7.53
N LEU A 179 5.57 -12.09 -6.51
CA LEU A 179 4.47 -11.13 -6.37
C LEU A 179 4.96 -9.73 -5.98
N ALA A 180 6.02 -9.61 -5.19
CA ALA A 180 6.54 -8.28 -4.83
C ALA A 180 7.15 -7.54 -6.04
N PRO A 181 8.04 -8.15 -6.87
CA PRO A 181 8.51 -7.49 -8.09
C PRO A 181 7.39 -7.20 -9.08
N LEU A 182 6.45 -8.14 -9.26
CA LEU A 182 5.30 -7.94 -10.14
C LEU A 182 4.46 -6.73 -9.70
N LYS A 183 4.16 -6.61 -8.40
CA LYS A 183 3.45 -5.46 -7.83
C LYS A 183 4.19 -4.15 -8.10
N ILE A 184 5.51 -4.13 -7.89
CA ILE A 184 6.31 -2.92 -8.12
C ILE A 184 6.26 -2.52 -9.60
N ILE A 185 6.44 -3.47 -10.52
CA ILE A 185 6.38 -3.21 -11.97
C ILE A 185 4.99 -2.68 -12.35
N ALA A 186 3.91 -3.33 -11.91
CA ALA A 186 2.55 -2.90 -12.19
C ALA A 186 2.28 -1.47 -11.72
N LEU A 187 2.75 -1.10 -10.52
CA LEU A 187 2.58 0.24 -9.98
C LEU A 187 3.45 1.28 -10.70
N ILE A 188 4.66 0.92 -11.14
CA ILE A 188 5.47 1.82 -11.97
C ILE A 188 4.77 2.08 -13.31
N VAL A 189 4.27 1.03 -13.97
CA VAL A 189 3.52 1.18 -15.23
C VAL A 189 2.30 2.07 -15.03
N LEU A 190 1.53 1.84 -13.97
CA LEU A 190 0.35 2.64 -13.64
C LEU A 190 0.72 4.10 -13.32
N ALA A 191 1.78 4.33 -12.53
CA ALA A 191 2.24 5.66 -12.17
C ALA A 191 2.74 6.45 -13.39
N VAL A 192 3.49 5.80 -14.28
CA VAL A 192 3.94 6.41 -15.54
C VAL A 192 2.74 6.70 -16.44
N ALA A 193 1.78 5.79 -16.54
CA ALA A 193 0.57 6.00 -17.32
C ALA A 193 -0.25 7.19 -16.83
N ALA A 194 -0.44 7.31 -15.50
CA ALA A 194 -1.12 8.44 -14.86
C ALA A 194 -0.51 9.81 -15.20
N ILE A 195 0.80 9.87 -15.45
CA ILE A 195 1.51 11.10 -15.80
C ILE A 195 1.43 11.40 -17.29
N ILE A 196 1.50 10.38 -18.15
CA ILE A 196 1.56 10.54 -19.61
C ILE A 196 0.15 10.67 -20.24
N TRP A 197 -0.82 9.91 -19.73
CA TRP A 197 -2.19 9.83 -20.25
C TRP A 197 -3.21 10.30 -19.22
N PRO A 198 -3.45 11.62 -19.10
CA PRO A 198 -4.52 12.14 -18.27
C PRO A 198 -5.88 11.71 -18.82
N ALA A 199 -6.76 11.23 -17.94
CA ALA A 199 -8.08 10.69 -18.31
C ALA A 199 -9.11 11.78 -18.66
N GLY A 200 -8.88 13.02 -18.23
CA GLY A 200 -9.86 14.08 -18.35
C GLY A 200 -9.43 15.39 -17.67
N PRO A 201 -10.32 16.39 -17.64
CA PRO A 201 -10.11 17.61 -16.87
C PRO A 201 -10.05 17.30 -15.37
N ILE A 202 -9.43 18.21 -14.62
CA ILE A 202 -9.37 18.15 -13.16
C ILE A 202 -10.80 18.24 -12.60
N SER A 203 -11.14 17.37 -11.64
CA SER A 203 -12.44 17.41 -10.95
C SER A 203 -12.64 18.69 -10.14
N ASP A 204 -13.90 19.07 -9.96
CA ASP A 204 -14.28 20.05 -8.96
C ASP A 204 -14.06 19.49 -7.54
N ALA A 205 -13.58 20.30 -6.61
CA ALA A 205 -13.43 19.87 -5.22
C ALA A 205 -14.79 19.70 -4.52
N LEU A 206 -14.96 18.64 -3.74
CA LEU A 206 -16.07 18.52 -2.77
C LEU A 206 -15.97 19.57 -1.67
N GLU A 207 -17.09 19.91 -1.04
CA GLU A 207 -17.15 20.96 0.00
C GLU A 207 -16.16 20.76 1.14
N ALA A 208 -15.96 19.52 1.59
CA ALA A 208 -14.98 19.18 2.62
C ALA A 208 -13.54 19.55 2.20
N TYR A 209 -13.20 19.39 0.92
CA TYR A 209 -11.89 19.73 0.37
C TYR A 209 -11.77 21.19 -0.07
N ARG A 210 -12.88 21.91 -0.30
CA ARG A 210 -12.87 23.37 -0.48
C ARG A 210 -12.53 24.09 0.82
N THR A 211 -13.12 23.62 1.93
CA THR A 211 -12.98 24.26 3.24
C THR A 211 -11.70 23.84 3.98
N ALA A 212 -11.33 22.56 3.92
CA ALA A 212 -10.19 22.02 4.67
C ALA A 212 -9.42 20.94 3.90
N PRO A 213 -8.81 21.27 2.74
CA PRO A 213 -8.13 20.28 1.90
C PRO A 213 -6.96 19.59 2.63
N PHE A 214 -6.15 20.37 3.35
CA PHE A 214 -5.01 19.85 4.12
C PHE A 214 -5.45 18.86 5.20
N SER A 215 -6.44 19.22 6.02
CA SER A 215 -6.91 18.40 7.13
C SER A 215 -7.55 17.10 6.65
N ASN A 216 -8.35 17.15 5.58
CA ASN A 216 -8.92 15.95 4.98
C ASN A 216 -7.83 15.05 4.39
N GLY A 217 -6.84 15.62 3.71
CA GLY A 217 -5.66 14.89 3.25
C GLY A 217 -4.92 14.21 4.39
N PHE A 218 -4.66 14.94 5.48
CA PHE A 218 -3.97 14.45 6.68
C PHE A 218 -4.67 13.26 7.33
N VAL A 219 -6.00 13.33 7.51
CA VAL A 219 -6.80 12.24 8.07
C VAL A 219 -6.81 11.03 7.14
N ASN A 220 -7.03 11.23 5.85
CA ASN A 220 -7.01 10.12 4.87
C ASN A 220 -5.63 9.45 4.79
N GLY A 221 -4.55 10.20 4.92
CA GLY A 221 -3.20 9.63 4.97
C GLY A 221 -2.99 8.78 6.21
N TYR A 222 -3.56 9.17 7.37
CA TYR A 222 -3.53 8.35 8.58
C TYR A 222 -4.31 7.04 8.42
N LEU A 223 -5.42 7.06 7.69
CA LEU A 223 -6.26 5.88 7.42
C LEU A 223 -5.57 4.82 6.56
N THR A 224 -4.45 5.13 5.89
CA THR A 224 -3.59 4.11 5.25
C THR A 224 -3.09 3.07 6.24
N MET A 225 -2.99 3.45 7.53
CA MET A 225 -2.50 2.62 8.64
C MET A 225 -1.01 2.26 8.55
N ASP A 226 -0.25 2.88 7.65
CA ASP A 226 1.18 2.62 7.49
C ASP A 226 1.97 2.92 8.76
N THR A 227 1.58 3.91 9.56
CA THR A 227 2.28 4.21 10.83
C THR A 227 2.12 3.06 11.83
N LEU A 228 0.92 2.50 11.94
CA LEU A 228 0.66 1.33 12.80
C LEU A 228 1.34 0.08 12.22
N GLY A 229 1.34 -0.07 10.90
CA GLY A 229 2.06 -1.12 10.19
C GLY A 229 3.58 -1.04 10.41
N ALA A 230 4.16 0.17 10.40
CA ALA A 230 5.58 0.39 10.65
C ALA A 230 6.00 -0.08 12.05
N MET A 231 5.12 0.09 13.05
CA MET A 231 5.34 -0.46 14.39
C MET A 231 5.48 -1.98 14.33
N VAL A 232 4.55 -2.67 13.65
CA VAL A 232 4.51 -4.14 13.59
C VAL A 232 5.63 -4.71 12.71
N PHE A 233 5.82 -4.19 11.50
CA PHE A 233 6.79 -4.71 10.54
C PHE A 233 8.20 -4.13 10.69
N GLY A 234 8.40 -3.13 11.56
CA GLY A 234 9.72 -2.54 11.80
C GLY A 234 10.76 -3.57 12.25
N ILE A 235 10.35 -4.55 13.06
CA ILE A 235 11.22 -5.67 13.46
C ILE A 235 11.66 -6.52 12.27
N VAL A 236 10.81 -6.68 11.25
CA VAL A 236 11.12 -7.43 10.02
C VAL A 236 12.21 -6.71 9.24
N ILE A 237 12.11 -5.38 9.12
CA ILE A 237 13.12 -4.55 8.43
C ILE A 237 14.46 -4.62 9.17
N VAL A 238 14.46 -4.45 10.49
CA VAL A 238 15.67 -4.54 11.32
C VAL A 238 16.30 -5.93 11.22
N ASN A 239 15.50 -6.99 11.30
CA ASN A 239 16.01 -8.36 11.19
C ASN A 239 16.53 -8.68 9.79
N ALA A 240 15.91 -8.15 8.73
CA ALA A 240 16.40 -8.29 7.36
C ALA A 240 17.75 -7.56 7.15
N ALA A 241 18.00 -6.46 7.85
CA ALA A 241 19.30 -5.81 7.85
C ALA A 241 20.35 -6.63 8.65
N ARG A 242 19.96 -7.23 9.79
CA ARG A 242 20.84 -8.13 10.58
C ARG A 242 21.22 -9.39 9.82
N SER A 243 20.27 -10.01 9.09
CA SER A 243 20.50 -11.27 8.36
C SER A 243 21.53 -11.12 7.23
N ARG A 244 21.84 -9.89 6.80
CA ARG A 244 22.86 -9.57 5.79
C ARG A 244 24.26 -9.34 6.41
N GLY A 245 24.48 -9.77 7.65
CA GLY A 245 25.79 -9.76 8.32
C GLY A 245 26.11 -8.49 9.10
N VAL A 246 25.17 -7.54 9.21
CA VAL A 246 25.39 -6.29 9.95
C VAL A 246 25.21 -6.55 11.45
N SER A 247 26.33 -6.71 12.16
CA SER A 247 26.37 -6.93 13.61
C SER A 247 26.49 -5.63 14.42
N GLU A 248 27.02 -4.57 13.82
CA GLU A 248 27.21 -3.28 14.50
C GLU A 248 25.88 -2.50 14.58
N ALA A 249 25.45 -2.17 15.81
CA ALA A 249 24.18 -1.47 16.05
C ALA A 249 24.09 -0.11 15.33
N ARG A 250 25.21 0.61 15.21
CA ARG A 250 25.28 1.91 14.52
C ARG A 250 25.07 1.75 13.01
N LEU A 251 25.70 0.76 12.39
CA LEU A 251 25.51 0.45 10.97
C LEU A 251 24.10 -0.06 10.70
N LEU A 252 23.57 -0.93 11.57
CA LEU A 252 22.21 -1.44 11.48
C LEU A 252 21.18 -0.31 11.48
N THR A 253 21.33 0.63 12.41
CA THR A 253 20.46 1.81 12.49
C THR A 253 20.58 2.64 11.21
N ARG A 254 21.81 2.92 10.76
CA ARG A 254 22.07 3.71 9.55
C ARG A 254 21.42 3.08 8.31
N TYR A 255 21.59 1.78 8.08
CA TYR A 255 21.03 1.11 6.91
C TYR A 255 19.51 1.02 6.98
N THR A 256 18.93 0.81 8.15
CA THR A 256 17.47 0.82 8.33
C THR A 256 16.89 2.21 8.05
N VAL A 257 17.56 3.28 8.49
CA VAL A 257 17.17 4.66 8.18
C VAL A 257 17.21 4.91 6.67
N TRP A 258 18.30 4.52 5.99
CA TRP A 258 18.39 4.64 4.53
C TRP A 258 17.30 3.84 3.82
N ALA A 259 17.00 2.62 4.26
CA ALA A 259 15.92 1.82 3.69
C ALA A 259 14.55 2.47 3.89
N GLY A 260 14.27 3.03 5.08
CA GLY A 260 13.05 3.77 5.36
C GLY A 260 12.92 5.02 4.49
N LEU A 261 14.00 5.80 4.33
CA LEU A 261 14.00 6.97 3.46
C LEU A 261 13.77 6.60 1.99
N MET A 262 14.42 5.53 1.49
CA MET A 262 14.20 5.03 0.13
C MET A 262 12.75 4.60 -0.09
N ALA A 263 12.16 3.88 0.87
CA ALA A 263 10.75 3.50 0.82
C ALA A 263 9.83 4.72 0.85
N GLY A 264 10.14 5.72 1.67
CA GLY A 264 9.38 6.95 1.74
C GLY A 264 9.39 7.74 0.43
N VAL A 265 10.55 7.84 -0.23
CA VAL A 265 10.64 8.45 -1.57
C VAL A 265 9.80 7.67 -2.58
N GLY A 266 9.90 6.34 -2.58
CA GLY A 266 9.09 5.49 -3.47
C GLY A 266 7.58 5.66 -3.25
N LEU A 267 7.13 5.67 -2.00
CA LEU A 267 5.72 5.91 -1.65
C LEU A 267 5.27 7.32 -2.06
N THR A 268 6.11 8.33 -1.84
CA THR A 268 5.79 9.71 -2.23
C THR A 268 5.57 9.81 -3.74
N LEU A 269 6.48 9.26 -4.55
CA LEU A 269 6.35 9.27 -6.00
C LEU A 269 5.09 8.51 -6.46
N LEU A 270 4.82 7.35 -5.86
CA LEU A 270 3.61 6.58 -6.14
C LEU A 270 2.36 7.39 -5.83
N TYR A 271 2.29 8.00 -4.65
CA TYR A 271 1.13 8.78 -4.23
C TYR A 271 0.90 9.99 -5.12
N LEU A 272 1.94 10.74 -5.48
CA LEU A 272 1.80 11.90 -6.37
C LEU A 272 1.20 11.49 -7.73
N ALA A 273 1.64 10.35 -8.28
CA ALA A 273 1.08 9.83 -9.52
C ALA A 273 -0.40 9.39 -9.35
N LEU A 274 -0.74 8.74 -8.25
CA LEU A 274 -2.11 8.30 -7.97
C LEU A 274 -3.07 9.45 -7.62
N PHE A 275 -2.59 10.51 -6.97
CA PHE A 275 -3.34 11.75 -6.78
C PHE A 275 -3.71 12.39 -8.11
N ARG A 276 -2.73 12.45 -9.02
CA ARG A 276 -2.94 12.95 -10.37
C ARG A 276 -3.93 12.09 -11.16
N LEU A 277 -3.81 10.76 -11.06
CA LEU A 277 -4.76 9.83 -11.63
C LEU A 277 -6.18 10.13 -11.14
N GLY A 278 -6.36 10.30 -9.82
CA GLY A 278 -7.64 10.60 -9.21
C GLY A 278 -8.23 11.94 -9.67
N SER A 279 -7.43 13.02 -9.66
CA SER A 279 -7.90 14.35 -10.04
C SER A 279 -8.38 14.41 -11.49
N ASP A 280 -7.77 13.61 -12.36
CA ASP A 280 -8.05 13.61 -13.80
C ASP A 280 -9.14 12.60 -14.19
N SER A 281 -9.70 11.85 -13.24
CA SER A 281 -10.71 10.79 -13.49
C SER A 281 -12.17 11.26 -13.37
N ALA A 282 -12.41 12.57 -13.28
CA ALA A 282 -13.73 13.17 -13.05
C ALA A 282 -14.81 12.76 -14.08
N THR A 283 -14.39 12.50 -15.31
CA THR A 283 -15.27 12.14 -16.43
C THR A 283 -15.55 10.63 -16.51
N LEU A 284 -14.75 9.82 -15.81
CA LEU A 284 -14.84 8.36 -15.86
C LEU A 284 -15.76 7.80 -14.76
N VAL A 285 -15.81 8.47 -13.61
CA VAL A 285 -16.51 8.00 -12.40
C VAL A 285 -17.09 9.18 -11.63
N ASP A 286 -18.15 8.91 -10.88
CA ASP A 286 -18.75 9.90 -10.00
C ASP A 286 -17.80 10.26 -8.83
N GLN A 287 -17.92 11.47 -8.28
CA GLN A 287 -17.06 11.94 -7.18
C GLN A 287 -17.25 11.14 -5.88
N SER A 288 -18.38 10.42 -5.75
CA SER A 288 -18.67 9.53 -4.64
C SER A 288 -18.00 8.15 -4.78
N ALA A 289 -17.35 7.86 -5.90
CA ALA A 289 -16.74 6.57 -6.18
C ALA A 289 -15.63 6.22 -5.17
N ASN A 290 -15.54 4.93 -4.84
CA ASN A 290 -14.45 4.41 -4.03
C ASN A 290 -13.14 4.35 -4.85
N GLY A 291 -12.00 4.28 -4.16
CA GLY A 291 -10.69 4.25 -4.82
C GLY A 291 -10.48 3.06 -5.76
N ALA A 292 -11.10 1.91 -5.47
CA ALA A 292 -11.03 0.73 -6.32
C ALA A 292 -11.74 0.93 -7.67
N ALA A 293 -12.92 1.54 -7.66
CA ALA A 293 -13.69 1.87 -8.85
C ALA A 293 -12.98 2.91 -9.72
N ILE A 294 -12.37 3.93 -9.09
CA ILE A 294 -11.56 4.95 -9.79
C ILE A 294 -10.40 4.27 -10.55
N LEU A 295 -9.65 3.40 -9.86
CA LEU A 295 -8.54 2.67 -10.47
C LEU A 295 -8.99 1.75 -11.60
N HIS A 296 -10.07 0.99 -11.37
CA HIS A 296 -10.61 0.10 -12.39
C HIS A 296 -11.02 0.89 -13.65
N ALA A 297 -11.79 1.98 -13.47
CA ALA A 297 -12.23 2.82 -14.59
C ALA A 297 -11.05 3.44 -15.35
N TYR A 298 -10.03 3.93 -14.64
CA TYR A 298 -8.82 4.47 -15.26
C TYR A 298 -8.07 3.39 -16.06
N VAL A 299 -7.86 2.21 -15.48
CA VAL A 299 -7.16 1.11 -16.17
C VAL A 299 -7.92 0.66 -17.41
N GLN A 300 -9.25 0.56 -17.35
CA GLN A 300 -10.08 0.24 -18.52
C GLN A 300 -9.96 1.32 -19.60
N HIS A 301 -10.00 2.60 -19.22
CA HIS A 301 -9.86 3.71 -20.14
C HIS A 301 -8.49 3.74 -20.84
N THR A 302 -7.40 3.55 -20.08
CA THR A 302 -6.02 3.70 -20.60
C THR A 302 -5.48 2.43 -21.27
N PHE A 303 -5.81 1.24 -20.75
CA PHE A 303 -5.24 -0.04 -21.22
C PHE A 303 -6.25 -0.97 -21.89
N GLY A 304 -7.56 -0.74 -21.75
CA GLY A 304 -8.61 -1.59 -22.35
C GLY A 304 -8.56 -1.65 -23.88
N GLY A 305 -7.93 -0.66 -24.53
CA GLY A 305 -7.73 -0.62 -25.98
C GLY A 305 -6.81 -1.71 -26.55
N ALA A 306 -6.08 -2.46 -25.72
CA ALA A 306 -5.30 -3.62 -26.19
C ALA A 306 -6.15 -4.90 -26.40
N GLY A 307 -7.47 -4.83 -26.22
CA GLY A 307 -8.40 -5.94 -26.45
C GLY A 307 -9.84 -5.57 -26.81
N GLN A 308 -10.23 -4.30 -26.74
CA GLN A 308 -11.59 -3.88 -27.10
C GLN A 308 -11.68 -3.58 -28.61
N PHE A 309 -12.11 -4.57 -29.39
CA PHE A 309 -12.91 -4.30 -30.59
C PHE A 309 -14.01 -3.30 -30.19
N PRO A 310 -14.28 -2.23 -30.96
CA PRO A 310 -15.41 -1.37 -30.68
C PRO A 310 -16.68 -2.21 -30.83
N ALA A 311 -17.21 -2.69 -29.71
CA ALA A 311 -18.55 -3.22 -29.63
C ALA A 311 -19.48 -2.03 -29.86
N GLY A 312 -19.83 -1.81 -31.13
CA GLY A 312 -20.94 -0.97 -31.48
C GLY A 312 -22.22 -1.50 -30.83
N GLY A 313 -23.02 -0.58 -30.32
CA GLY A 313 -24.42 -0.81 -30.00
C GLY A 313 -24.72 -1.04 -28.52
N ALA A 314 -25.00 0.03 -27.80
CA ALA A 314 -26.36 0.31 -27.34
C ALA A 314 -26.42 1.68 -26.64
N ASP A 315 -26.39 2.74 -27.44
CA ASP A 315 -27.17 3.95 -27.12
C ASP A 315 -28.64 3.54 -27.10
N LEU A 316 -29.23 3.44 -25.91
CA LEU A 316 -30.69 3.37 -25.76
C LEU A 316 -31.10 3.89 -24.39
N HIS A 317 -31.02 5.20 -24.20
CA HIS A 317 -32.01 6.01 -23.46
C HIS A 317 -31.66 7.50 -23.53
N ARG A 318 -31.85 8.10 -24.72
CA ARG A 318 -32.11 9.55 -24.87
C ARG A 318 -32.76 9.79 -26.24
N LEU A 319 -34.08 9.64 -26.28
CA LEU A 319 -34.85 10.15 -27.42
C LEU A 319 -34.88 11.69 -27.32
N PRO A 320 -34.51 12.43 -28.39
CA PRO A 320 -34.80 13.84 -28.50
C PRO A 320 -36.27 14.00 -28.90
N GLY A 321 -37.04 14.77 -28.12
CA GLY A 321 -38.39 15.16 -28.47
C GLY A 321 -38.36 16.15 -29.64
N ASP A 322 -38.84 15.70 -30.79
CA ASP A 322 -39.10 16.52 -31.96
C ASP A 322 -40.46 17.24 -31.81
N GLY A 323 -40.53 18.48 -32.30
CA GLY A 323 -41.62 19.42 -32.01
C GLY A 323 -42.92 19.24 -32.80
N GLY A 324 -43.95 20.00 -32.39
CA GLY A 324 -44.99 20.48 -33.31
C GLY A 324 -46.47 20.13 -33.05
N GLY A 325 -47.07 20.67 -31.98
CA GLY A 325 -48.48 21.14 -31.89
C GLY A 325 -49.64 20.12 -31.94
N PRO A 326 -50.91 20.53 -31.65
CA PRO A 326 -51.38 21.88 -31.29
C PRO A 326 -52.02 22.01 -29.90
N ASP A 327 -52.27 23.28 -29.55
CA ASP A 327 -53.06 23.81 -28.44
C ASP A 327 -54.26 22.98 -27.96
N LEU A 328 -54.36 22.84 -26.64
CA LEU A 328 -55.66 22.85 -25.95
C LEU A 328 -55.52 23.52 -24.58
N ARG A 329 -55.96 24.77 -24.58
CA ARG A 329 -56.32 25.59 -23.42
C ARG A 329 -57.13 24.77 -22.41
N LEU A 330 -56.83 24.94 -21.12
CA LEU A 330 -57.83 25.08 -20.05
C LEU A 330 -57.13 25.58 -18.76
N ARG A 331 -57.33 26.89 -18.52
CA ARG A 331 -57.09 27.70 -17.30
C ARG A 331 -55.66 28.13 -16.98
#